data_AF-A0A562WQ78-F1
#
_entry.id   AF-A0A562WQ78-F1
#
_cell.length_a   1.000
_cell.length_b   1.000
_cell.length_c   1.000
_cell.angle_alpha   90.00
_cell.angle_beta   90.00
_cell.angle_gamma   90.00
#
_symmetry.space_group_name_H-M   'P 1'
#
loop_
_entity.id
_entity.type
_entity.pdbx_description
1 polymer ?
#
loop_
_entity_poly.entity_id
_entity_poly.type
_entity_poly.pdbx_seq_one_letter_code
_entity_poly.pdbx_strand_id
1 'polypeptide(L)'
;MTDKPRAVDPEETPGSVAGESGTPADSTGDGAESAAGLVEETEVMVDEVSSTVTESPSDGAPVVDAPARPADGGPAAPLGAELEALRAELEERTRDLQRVSAEYANYRKRVERDRALVGEQATGAVLTALLPILDDLDRAREHGDLVGPFGTVAEQLTTALGKFGLTVFGEQGDPFDPTRHEAVAHQTSAEVSEPTCVQVMRRGYQLGERLLRPAMVAVADPE
;
A
#
# COMPACT_ATOMS: atom_id res chain seq x y z
N MET A 1 -64.04 -66.55 3.72
CA MET A 1 -62.80 -67.36 3.67
C MET A 1 -61.64 -66.40 3.76
N THR A 2 -61.33 -65.83 4.94
CA THR A 2 -60.53 -66.46 6.04
C THR A 2 -59.17 -66.91 5.46
N ASP A 3 -58.02 -66.38 5.83
CA ASP A 3 -57.50 -66.16 7.19
C ASP A 3 -56.26 -65.21 7.16
N LYS A 4 -55.99 -64.56 8.29
CA LYS A 4 -54.87 -63.67 8.67
C LYS A 4 -54.49 -64.15 10.08
N PRO A 5 -53.29 -63.98 10.69
CA PRO A 5 -51.96 -63.49 10.27
C PRO A 5 -50.80 -64.42 10.76
N ARG A 6 -49.53 -64.03 10.58
CA ARG A 6 -48.54 -64.21 11.66
C ARG A 6 -47.52 -63.06 11.68
N ALA A 7 -47.64 -62.27 12.74
CA ALA A 7 -46.66 -61.30 13.21
C ALA A 7 -45.55 -62.00 14.00
N VAL A 8 -44.33 -61.45 13.98
CA VAL A 8 -43.43 -61.30 15.14
C VAL A 8 -42.48 -60.12 14.86
N ASP A 9 -42.78 -58.95 15.41
CA ASP A 9 -41.79 -58.01 15.99
C ASP A 9 -41.71 -58.35 17.51
N PRO A 10 -40.93 -57.68 18.37
CA PRO A 10 -39.56 -57.13 18.32
C PRO A 10 -38.72 -57.64 19.53
N GLU A 11 -37.40 -57.41 19.57
CA GLU A 11 -36.67 -57.31 20.86
C GLU A 11 -35.72 -56.10 20.89
N GLU A 12 -36.21 -55.09 21.60
CA GLU A 12 -35.50 -54.10 22.39
C GLU A 12 -34.82 -54.85 23.58
N THR A 13 -33.61 -54.56 24.06
CA THR A 13 -33.23 -53.59 25.14
C THR A 13 -31.94 -54.15 25.82
N PRO A 14 -31.36 -53.62 26.95
CA PRO A 14 -30.90 -52.27 27.36
C PRO A 14 -29.45 -52.26 27.93
N GLY A 15 -28.95 -51.07 28.31
CA GLY A 15 -27.96 -50.86 29.38
C GLY A 15 -26.93 -49.80 29.01
N SER A 16 -27.03 -48.51 29.35
CA SER A 16 -27.28 -47.81 30.62
C SER A 16 -26.31 -48.17 31.75
N VAL A 17 -25.37 -47.26 32.01
CA VAL A 17 -25.05 -46.64 33.33
C VAL A 17 -24.36 -45.30 33.01
N ALA A 18 -24.99 -44.13 33.19
CA ALA A 18 -25.29 -43.43 34.44
C ALA A 18 -24.04 -42.93 35.18
N GLY A 19 -23.93 -41.60 35.26
CA GLY A 19 -22.87 -40.84 35.93
C GLY A 19 -23.12 -39.33 35.85
N GLU A 20 -24.27 -38.91 36.39
CA GLU A 20 -24.58 -37.56 36.93
C GLU A 20 -23.42 -37.00 37.78
N SER A 21 -23.23 -35.71 38.07
CA SER A 21 -24.15 -34.57 38.24
C SER A 21 -23.34 -33.27 38.43
N GLY A 22 -23.99 -32.13 38.11
CA GLY A 22 -24.01 -30.87 38.90
C GLY A 22 -22.72 -30.03 38.96
N THR A 23 -22.71 -28.70 38.90
CA THR A 23 -23.72 -27.63 39.06
C THR A 23 -22.99 -26.32 38.65
N PRO A 24 -23.68 -25.25 38.23
CA PRO A 24 -23.06 -24.03 37.71
C PRO A 24 -22.67 -23.07 38.83
N ALA A 25 -21.66 -22.22 38.59
CA ALA A 25 -21.34 -21.08 39.43
C ALA A 25 -21.10 -19.84 38.56
N ASP A 26 -21.96 -18.86 38.82
CA ASP A 26 -21.94 -17.45 38.46
C ASP A 26 -20.73 -16.73 39.09
N SER A 27 -20.11 -15.78 38.38
CA SER A 27 -19.84 -14.41 38.88
C SER A 27 -18.97 -13.58 37.93
N THR A 28 -19.57 -12.49 37.47
CA THR A 28 -19.07 -11.15 37.12
C THR A 28 -17.65 -10.73 37.53
N GLY A 29 -17.00 -9.96 36.63
CA GLY A 29 -15.87 -9.04 36.88
C GLY A 29 -15.22 -8.67 35.53
N ASP A 30 -15.60 -7.56 34.89
CA ASP A 30 -15.05 -6.20 35.06
C ASP A 30 -13.51 -6.10 35.02
N GLY A 31 -13.01 -5.19 34.17
CA GLY A 31 -11.63 -4.71 34.20
C GLY A 31 -10.66 -5.34 33.20
N ALA A 32 -10.59 -4.80 31.98
CA ALA A 32 -9.40 -4.87 31.15
C ALA A 32 -8.96 -3.45 30.74
N GLU A 33 -8.32 -2.75 31.68
CA GLU A 33 -7.40 -1.65 31.41
C GLU A 33 -5.99 -2.21 31.14
N SER A 34 -5.46 -1.98 29.94
CA SER A 34 -4.03 -1.82 29.60
C SER A 34 -3.83 -2.10 28.11
N ALA A 35 -3.11 -1.33 27.32
CA ALA A 35 -2.32 -0.14 27.58
C ALA A 35 -2.05 0.59 26.25
N ALA A 36 -2.07 1.92 26.34
CA ALA A 36 -1.28 2.91 25.63
C ALA A 36 -0.56 2.52 24.33
N GLY A 37 -0.88 3.26 23.26
CA GLY A 37 -0.05 3.37 22.05
C GLY A 37 -0.48 4.57 21.19
N LEU A 38 -0.52 5.76 21.81
CA LEU A 38 -0.76 7.03 21.16
C LEU A 38 0.44 7.35 20.23
N VAL A 39 0.23 7.33 18.91
CA VAL A 39 1.14 8.01 17.97
C VAL A 39 0.54 9.38 17.71
N GLU A 40 0.90 10.35 18.57
CA GLU A 40 0.66 11.76 18.30
C GLU A 40 1.53 12.18 17.10
N GLU A 41 0.87 12.49 15.98
CA GLU A 41 1.47 13.20 14.87
C GLU A 41 1.87 14.60 15.38
N THR A 42 3.17 14.78 15.64
CA THR A 42 3.71 16.11 15.86
C THR A 42 3.89 16.79 14.50
N GLU A 43 2.89 17.55 14.07
CA GLU A 43 3.06 18.55 13.02
C GLU A 43 3.99 19.65 13.52
N VAL A 44 5.23 19.67 13.01
CA VAL A 44 6.13 20.81 13.21
C VAL A 44 5.76 21.87 12.17
N MET A 45 4.88 22.78 12.59
CA MET A 45 4.55 24.00 11.86
C MET A 45 5.73 24.97 12.01
N VAL A 46 6.39 25.30 10.89
CA VAL A 46 7.49 26.28 10.87
C VAL A 46 6.86 27.66 10.72
N ASP A 47 6.89 28.45 11.78
CA ASP A 47 6.34 29.80 11.82
C ASP A 47 7.17 30.75 10.93
N GLU A 48 6.50 31.38 9.98
CA GLU A 48 7.09 32.31 9.02
C GLU A 48 7.17 33.69 9.69
N VAL A 49 8.36 34.08 10.14
CA VAL A 49 8.57 35.41 10.73
C VAL A 49 8.56 36.50 9.65
N SER A 50 7.36 37.02 9.38
CA SER A 50 7.17 38.21 8.54
C SER A 50 7.52 39.46 9.35
N SER A 51 8.57 40.16 8.90
CA SER A 51 9.09 41.37 9.54
C SER A 51 8.29 42.60 9.08
N THR A 52 7.40 43.09 9.92
CA THR A 52 6.71 44.37 9.71
C THR A 52 7.54 45.51 10.30
N VAL A 53 8.21 46.28 9.45
CA VAL A 53 8.88 47.53 9.84
C VAL A 53 7.83 48.63 9.89
N THR A 54 7.51 49.09 11.10
CA THR A 54 6.67 50.27 11.32
C THR A 54 7.54 51.52 11.21
N GLU A 55 7.36 52.29 10.15
CA GLU A 55 8.00 53.58 9.95
C GLU A 55 7.14 54.70 10.58
N SER A 56 7.73 55.48 11.47
CA SER A 56 7.25 56.79 11.87
C SER A 56 8.40 57.60 12.47
N PRO A 57 8.65 58.82 11.98
CA PRO A 57 9.25 59.85 12.80
C PRO A 57 8.32 61.04 12.98
N SER A 58 8.17 61.42 14.25
CA SER A 58 7.67 62.71 14.72
C SER A 58 8.71 63.79 14.48
N ASP A 59 8.22 64.95 14.04
CA ASP A 59 8.90 66.25 13.97
C ASP A 59 9.15 66.85 15.37
N GLY A 60 10.14 67.75 15.50
CA GLY A 60 10.16 68.76 16.58
C GLY A 60 11.42 68.97 17.45
N ALA A 61 12.39 69.71 16.91
CA ALA A 61 13.18 70.80 17.54
C ALA A 61 14.49 70.53 18.35
N PRO A 62 15.45 71.50 18.34
CA PRO A 62 16.89 71.25 18.39
C PRO A 62 17.52 71.61 19.74
N VAL A 63 18.56 70.88 20.14
CA VAL A 63 19.39 71.23 21.30
C VAL A 63 20.88 71.16 20.95
N VAL A 64 21.40 72.37 20.75
CA VAL A 64 22.73 72.90 21.09
C VAL A 64 23.98 72.15 20.62
N ASP A 65 24.67 72.81 19.70
CA ASP A 65 26.06 72.63 19.33
C ASP A 65 26.99 72.77 20.56
N ALA A 66 27.54 71.65 21.00
CA ALA A 66 28.73 71.58 21.82
C ALA A 66 29.72 70.69 21.05
N PRO A 67 30.96 71.14 20.77
CA PRO A 67 31.89 70.34 20.00
C PRO A 67 32.24 69.09 20.80
N ALA A 68 31.72 67.94 20.34
CA ALA A 68 32.17 66.64 20.79
C ALA A 68 33.66 66.54 20.47
N ARG A 69 34.50 66.62 21.52
CA ARG A 69 35.88 66.17 21.44
C ARG A 69 35.86 64.73 20.93
N PRO A 70 36.76 64.34 20.00
CA PRO A 70 36.87 62.94 19.62
C PRO A 70 37.24 62.17 20.89
N ALA A 71 36.33 61.34 21.36
CA ALA A 71 36.65 60.36 22.36
C ALA A 71 37.72 59.45 21.75
N ASP A 72 38.87 59.44 22.42
CA ASP A 72 40.01 58.58 22.15
C ASP A 72 39.59 57.18 21.68
N GLY A 73 40.20 56.72 20.60
CA GLY A 73 40.15 55.34 20.16
C GLY A 73 40.80 54.42 21.20
N GLY A 74 40.01 53.90 22.14
CA GLY A 74 40.24 52.64 22.86
C GLY A 74 39.73 51.45 22.05
N PRO A 75 40.14 50.20 22.34
CA PRO A 75 40.40 49.19 21.33
C PRO A 75 39.09 48.64 20.73
N ALA A 76 38.69 49.18 19.57
CA ALA A 76 37.63 48.61 18.73
C ALA A 76 38.09 47.34 17.98
N ALA A 77 39.40 47.10 17.92
CA ALA A 77 40.02 45.94 17.25
C ALA A 77 39.64 44.56 17.85
N PRO A 78 39.67 44.31 19.18
CA PRO A 78 39.29 43.02 19.76
C PRO A 78 37.81 42.68 19.59
N LEU A 79 36.90 43.66 19.72
CA LEU A 79 35.47 43.45 19.52
C LEU A 79 35.12 43.15 18.04
N GLY A 80 35.80 43.80 17.09
CA GLY A 80 35.63 43.51 15.67
C GLY A 80 36.07 42.09 15.30
N ALA A 81 37.20 41.63 15.85
CA ALA A 81 37.70 40.27 15.62
C ALA A 81 36.77 39.19 16.20
N GLU A 82 36.21 39.43 17.39
CA GLU A 82 35.24 38.52 18.01
C GLU A 82 33.93 38.44 17.22
N LEU A 83 33.43 39.58 16.72
CA LEU A 83 32.24 39.62 15.85
C LEU A 83 32.43 38.87 14.53
N GLU A 84 33.59 39.00 13.88
CA GLU A 84 33.88 38.24 12.66
C GLU A 84 34.01 36.74 12.93
N ALA A 85 34.60 36.33 14.06
CA ALA A 85 34.65 34.93 14.47
C ALA A 85 33.24 34.35 14.71
N LEU A 86 32.37 35.09 15.42
CA LEU A 86 30.98 34.71 15.63
C LEU A 86 30.19 34.61 14.31
N ARG A 87 30.41 35.52 13.36
CA ARG A 87 29.78 35.46 12.02
C ARG A 87 30.24 34.23 11.26
N ALA A 88 31.53 33.93 11.27
CA ALA A 88 32.07 32.74 10.61
C ALA A 88 31.50 31.44 11.20
N GLU A 89 31.38 31.34 12.53
CA GLU A 89 30.74 30.20 13.19
C GLU A 89 29.25 30.11 12.82
N LEU A 90 28.51 31.22 12.84
CA LEU A 90 27.10 31.23 12.42
C LEU A 90 26.92 30.78 10.97
N GLU A 91 27.78 31.22 10.06
CA GLU A 91 27.76 30.77 8.67
C GLU A 91 28.07 29.28 8.54
N GLU A 92 29.08 28.78 9.25
CA GLU A 92 29.43 27.36 9.28
C GLU A 92 28.25 26.52 9.78
N ARG A 93 27.67 26.88 10.93
CA ARG A 93 26.49 26.21 11.48
C ARG A 93 25.30 26.29 10.53
N THR A 94 25.08 27.42 9.87
CA THR A 94 24.00 27.58 8.90
C THR A 94 24.20 26.66 7.70
N ARG A 95 25.43 26.55 7.18
CA ARG A 95 25.76 25.61 6.09
C ARG A 95 25.54 24.17 6.52
N ASP A 96 25.95 23.80 7.74
CA ASP A 96 25.72 22.46 8.28
C ASP A 96 24.23 22.14 8.41
N LEU A 97 23.43 23.08 8.93
CA LEU A 97 21.97 22.91 9.02
C LEU A 97 21.32 22.81 7.64
N GLN A 98 21.78 23.58 6.66
CA GLN A 98 21.31 23.47 5.27
C GLN A 98 21.67 22.11 4.66
N ARG A 99 22.86 21.58 4.94
CA ARG A 99 23.27 20.26 4.48
C ARG A 99 22.43 19.15 5.12
N VAL A 100 22.29 19.16 6.44
CA VAL A 100 21.50 18.16 7.17
C VAL A 100 20.02 18.21 6.78
N SER A 101 19.45 19.41 6.59
CA SER A 101 18.06 19.54 6.13
C SER A 101 17.87 19.00 4.71
N ALA A 102 18.83 19.22 3.81
CA ALA A 102 18.81 18.63 2.47
C ALA A 102 18.95 17.09 2.51
N GLU A 103 19.86 16.56 3.34
CA GLU A 103 20.01 15.12 3.55
C GLU A 103 18.72 14.49 4.10
N TYR A 104 18.08 15.13 5.08
CA TYR A 104 16.81 14.68 5.64
C TYR A 104 15.67 14.72 4.62
N ALA A 105 15.57 15.80 3.83
CA ALA A 105 14.56 15.90 2.77
C ALA A 105 14.72 14.79 1.72
N ASN A 106 15.96 14.46 1.35
CA ASN A 106 16.27 13.35 0.44
C ASN A 106 15.96 11.98 1.07
N TYR A 107 16.31 11.79 2.34
CA TYR A 107 15.98 10.58 3.09
C TYR A 107 14.47 10.34 3.17
N ARG A 108 13.70 11.37 3.53
CA ARG A 108 12.23 11.28 3.62
C ARG A 108 11.62 10.86 2.29
N LYS A 109 12.02 11.52 1.19
CA LYS A 109 11.58 11.15 -0.17
C LYS A 109 11.93 9.71 -0.54
N ARG A 110 13.10 9.22 -0.13
CA ARG A 110 13.52 7.83 -0.37
C ARG A 110 12.65 6.86 0.42
N VAL A 111 12.47 7.08 1.72
CA VAL A 111 11.67 6.21 2.59
C VAL A 111 10.22 6.12 2.13
N GLU A 112 9.63 7.23 1.70
CA GLU A 112 8.25 7.25 1.20
C GLU A 112 8.09 6.42 -0.07
N ARG A 113 9.03 6.55 -1.02
CA ARG A 113 9.06 5.68 -2.22
C ARG A 113 9.22 4.21 -1.84
N ASP A 114 10.15 3.90 -0.95
CA ASP A 114 10.44 2.53 -0.54
C ASP A 114 9.24 1.90 0.17
N ARG A 115 8.53 2.66 1.01
CA ARG A 115 7.27 2.21 1.64
C ARG A 115 6.20 1.86 0.62
N ALA A 116 6.01 2.69 -0.40
CA ALA A 116 5.06 2.41 -1.48
C ALA A 116 5.44 1.13 -2.23
N LEU A 117 6.72 0.98 -2.59
CA LEU A 117 7.25 -0.22 -3.26
C LEU A 117 7.05 -1.49 -2.42
N VAL A 118 7.31 -1.43 -1.11
CA VAL A 118 7.09 -2.58 -0.21
C VAL A 118 5.60 -2.93 -0.14
N GLY A 119 4.72 -1.93 -0.08
CA GLY A 119 3.26 -2.15 -0.10
C GLY A 119 2.78 -2.83 -1.39
N GLU A 120 3.28 -2.37 -2.54
CA GLU A 120 2.98 -2.98 -3.84
C GLU A 120 3.54 -4.40 -3.94
N GLN A 121 4.77 -4.64 -3.45
CA GLN A 121 5.37 -5.97 -3.43
C GLN A 121 4.60 -6.96 -2.54
N ALA A 122 4.18 -6.53 -1.35
CA ALA A 122 3.39 -7.35 -0.45
C ALA A 122 2.03 -7.70 -1.08
N THR A 123 1.36 -6.70 -1.66
CA THR A 123 0.09 -6.90 -2.38
C THR A 123 0.26 -7.87 -3.55
N GLY A 124 1.29 -7.66 -4.36
CA GLY A 124 1.64 -8.53 -5.48
C GLY A 124 1.87 -9.98 -5.06
N ALA A 125 2.60 -10.22 -3.95
CA ALA A 125 2.83 -11.57 -3.45
C ALA A 125 1.54 -12.31 -3.06
N VAL A 126 0.61 -11.61 -2.41
CA VAL A 126 -0.71 -12.17 -2.06
C VAL A 126 -1.52 -12.46 -3.32
N LEU A 127 -1.57 -11.53 -4.27
CA LEU A 127 -2.29 -11.71 -5.53
C LEU A 127 -1.72 -12.88 -6.34
N THR A 128 -0.39 -13.01 -6.43
CA THR A 128 0.29 -14.13 -7.08
C THR A 128 -0.12 -15.47 -6.45
N ALA A 129 -0.23 -15.55 -5.13
CA ALA A 129 -0.67 -16.76 -4.43
C ALA A 129 -2.14 -17.13 -4.71
N LEU A 130 -2.99 -16.15 -5.05
CA LEU A 130 -4.40 -16.37 -5.39
C LEU A 130 -4.63 -16.71 -6.87
N LEU A 131 -3.64 -16.50 -7.75
CA LEU A 131 -3.82 -16.75 -9.19
C LEU A 131 -4.24 -18.19 -9.55
N PRO A 132 -3.75 -19.27 -8.90
CA PRO A 132 -4.23 -20.61 -9.18
C PRO A 132 -5.75 -20.77 -8.94
N ILE A 133 -6.29 -20.07 -7.95
CA ILE A 133 -7.73 -20.09 -7.65
C ILE A 133 -8.50 -19.41 -8.78
N LEU A 134 -7.99 -18.29 -9.30
CA LEU A 134 -8.58 -17.63 -10.47
C LEU A 134 -8.52 -18.50 -11.71
N ASP A 135 -7.43 -19.25 -11.90
CA ASP A 135 -7.31 -20.21 -13.01
C ASP A 135 -8.37 -21.32 -12.91
N ASP A 136 -8.64 -21.82 -11.70
CA ASP A 136 -9.67 -22.84 -11.48
C ASP A 136 -11.08 -22.28 -11.69
N LEU A 137 -11.33 -21.03 -11.31
CA LEU A 137 -12.58 -20.34 -11.62
C LEU A 137 -12.75 -20.16 -13.13
N ASP A 138 -11.71 -19.75 -13.86
CA ASP A 138 -11.79 -19.64 -15.31
C ASP A 138 -12.06 -21.00 -15.97
N ARG A 139 -11.38 -22.06 -15.51
CA ARG A 139 -11.65 -23.44 -15.95
C ARG A 139 -13.10 -23.85 -15.68
N ALA A 140 -13.62 -23.58 -14.49
CA ALA A 140 -15.01 -23.87 -14.14
C ALA A 140 -16.00 -23.07 -15.02
N ARG A 141 -15.64 -21.85 -15.42
CA ARG A 141 -16.45 -21.02 -16.32
C ARG A 141 -16.53 -21.63 -17.71
N GLU A 142 -15.41 -22.07 -18.25
CA GLU A 142 -15.32 -22.74 -19.56
C GLU A 142 -16.15 -24.03 -19.62
N HIS A 143 -16.24 -24.76 -18.50
CA HIS A 143 -17.03 -25.99 -18.40
C HIS A 143 -18.51 -25.76 -18.06
N GLY A 144 -18.90 -24.50 -17.79
CA GLY A 144 -20.28 -24.15 -17.43
C GLY A 144 -20.65 -24.54 -16.00
N ASP A 145 -19.67 -24.76 -15.12
CA ASP A 145 -19.87 -25.13 -13.71
C ASP A 145 -20.09 -23.90 -12.80
N LEU A 146 -19.77 -22.69 -13.29
CA LEU A 146 -19.99 -21.42 -12.60
C LEU A 146 -21.41 -20.90 -12.83
N VAL A 147 -22.40 -21.58 -12.24
CA VAL A 147 -23.82 -21.20 -12.32
C VAL A 147 -24.37 -20.86 -10.94
N GLY A 148 -25.35 -19.94 -10.89
CA GLY A 148 -26.07 -19.60 -9.67
C GLY A 148 -25.18 -18.88 -8.64
N PRO A 149 -25.35 -19.16 -7.33
CA PRO A 149 -24.64 -18.43 -6.27
C PRO A 149 -23.11 -18.49 -6.38
N PHE A 150 -22.57 -19.60 -6.88
CA PHE A 150 -21.13 -19.76 -7.03
C PHE A 150 -20.55 -18.84 -8.12
N GLY A 151 -21.28 -18.67 -9.23
CA GLY A 151 -20.98 -17.67 -10.27
C GLY A 151 -20.88 -16.26 -9.69
N THR A 152 -21.85 -15.87 -8.88
CA THR A 152 -21.86 -14.55 -8.23
C THR A 152 -20.64 -14.34 -7.32
N VAL A 153 -20.23 -15.36 -6.56
CA VAL A 153 -19.03 -15.27 -5.71
C VAL A 153 -17.76 -15.11 -6.52
N ALA A 154 -17.63 -15.82 -7.66
CA ALA A 154 -16.48 -15.67 -8.55
C ALA A 154 -16.39 -14.26 -9.16
N GLU A 155 -17.52 -13.69 -9.57
CA GLU A 155 -17.57 -12.31 -10.06
C GLU A 155 -17.25 -11.28 -8.97
N GLN A 156 -17.76 -11.51 -7.75
CA GLN A 156 -17.45 -10.67 -6.59
C GLN A 156 -15.96 -10.72 -6.23
N LEU A 157 -15.35 -11.90 -6.26
CA LEU A 157 -13.92 -12.09 -6.02
C LEU A 157 -13.11 -11.34 -7.08
N THR A 158 -13.43 -11.53 -8.36
CA THR A 158 -12.75 -10.86 -9.48
C THR A 158 -12.87 -9.33 -9.35
N THR A 159 -14.07 -8.84 -9.02
CA THR A 159 -14.31 -7.41 -8.77
C THR A 159 -13.53 -6.89 -7.58
N ALA A 160 -13.45 -7.66 -6.48
CA ALA A 160 -12.71 -7.28 -5.28
C ALA A 160 -11.21 -7.19 -5.56
N LEU A 161 -10.64 -8.16 -6.28
CA LEU A 161 -9.22 -8.15 -6.66
C LEU A 161 -8.90 -7.00 -7.63
N GLY A 162 -9.83 -6.66 -8.54
CA GLY A 162 -9.71 -5.50 -9.41
C GLY A 162 -9.54 -4.17 -8.65
N LYS A 163 -10.17 -4.02 -7.47
CA LYS A 163 -10.00 -2.84 -6.61
C LYS A 163 -8.59 -2.71 -6.02
N PHE A 164 -7.86 -3.82 -5.92
CA PHE A 164 -6.45 -3.82 -5.52
C PHE A 164 -5.49 -3.56 -6.69
N GLY A 165 -6.02 -3.26 -7.90
CA GLY A 165 -5.22 -2.96 -9.09
C GLY A 165 -4.85 -4.17 -9.92
N LEU A 166 -5.41 -5.36 -9.63
CA LEU A 166 -5.25 -6.54 -10.47
C LEU A 166 -5.99 -6.35 -11.79
N THR A 167 -5.29 -6.49 -12.90
CA THR A 167 -5.87 -6.47 -14.25
C THR A 167 -5.51 -7.74 -15.00
N VAL A 168 -6.50 -8.32 -15.67
CA VAL A 168 -6.37 -9.52 -16.50
C VAL A 168 -6.13 -9.12 -17.95
N PHE A 169 -5.36 -9.92 -18.68
CA PHE A 169 -5.12 -9.74 -20.11
C PHE A 169 -4.83 -11.09 -20.79
N GLY A 170 -4.76 -11.08 -22.12
CA GLY A 170 -4.61 -12.27 -22.93
C GLY A 170 -5.97 -12.85 -23.25
N GLU A 171 -6.68 -12.20 -24.16
CA GLU A 171 -7.90 -12.69 -24.80
C GLU A 171 -7.57 -13.25 -26.19
N GLN A 172 -8.43 -14.14 -26.68
CA GLN A 172 -8.27 -14.67 -28.03
C GLN A 172 -8.47 -13.54 -29.05
N GLY A 173 -7.52 -13.39 -29.97
CA GLY A 173 -7.49 -12.31 -30.95
C GLY A 173 -6.64 -11.10 -30.55
N ASP A 174 -6.10 -11.06 -29.32
CA ASP A 174 -5.19 -9.99 -28.91
C ASP A 174 -3.88 -10.04 -29.73
N PRO A 175 -3.29 -8.88 -30.07
CA PRO A 175 -1.97 -8.83 -30.70
C PRO A 175 -0.93 -9.40 -29.73
N PHE A 176 -0.01 -10.21 -30.26
CA PHE A 176 1.02 -10.83 -29.46
C PHE A 176 2.08 -9.81 -29.04
N ASP A 177 2.24 -9.65 -27.73
CA ASP A 177 3.25 -8.81 -27.09
C ASP A 177 4.20 -9.69 -26.26
N PRO A 178 5.49 -9.86 -26.64
CA PRO A 178 6.47 -10.67 -25.91
C PRO A 178 6.72 -10.21 -24.47
N THR A 179 6.39 -8.96 -24.13
CA THR A 179 6.61 -8.43 -22.77
C THR A 179 5.53 -8.89 -21.78
N ARG A 180 4.37 -9.33 -22.29
CA ARG A 180 3.20 -9.72 -21.49
C ARG A 180 2.73 -11.14 -21.79
N HIS A 181 3.05 -11.68 -22.96
CA HIS A 181 2.63 -12.99 -23.41
C HIS A 181 3.81 -13.97 -23.49
N GLU A 182 3.54 -15.21 -23.09
CA GLU A 182 4.42 -16.36 -23.26
C GLU A 182 3.86 -17.26 -24.36
N ALA A 183 4.51 -17.26 -25.53
CA ALA A 183 4.13 -18.13 -26.64
C ALA A 183 4.58 -19.57 -26.37
N VAL A 184 3.62 -20.47 -26.20
CA VAL A 184 3.89 -21.91 -25.95
C VAL A 184 3.67 -22.78 -27.16
N ALA A 185 2.97 -22.26 -28.16
CA ALA A 185 2.78 -22.89 -29.46
C ALA A 185 2.80 -21.83 -30.56
N HIS A 186 3.39 -22.18 -31.70
CA HIS A 186 3.41 -21.35 -32.90
C HIS A 186 2.74 -22.09 -34.05
N GLN A 187 1.94 -21.36 -34.81
CA GLN A 187 1.31 -21.84 -36.03
C GLN A 187 1.31 -20.72 -37.07
N THR A 188 1.03 -21.04 -38.33
CA THR A 188 0.83 -20.05 -39.38
C THR A 188 -0.65 -19.99 -39.75
N SER A 189 -1.15 -18.82 -40.13
CA SER A 189 -2.52 -18.66 -40.62
C SER A 189 -2.61 -17.51 -41.62
N ALA A 190 -3.31 -17.74 -42.73
CA ALA A 190 -3.64 -16.70 -43.70
C ALA A 190 -4.69 -15.69 -43.19
N GLU A 191 -5.31 -15.96 -42.03
CA GLU A 191 -6.37 -15.11 -41.45
C GLU A 191 -5.82 -13.95 -40.60
N VAL A 192 -4.54 -13.99 -40.24
CA VAL A 192 -3.88 -12.96 -39.43
C VAL A 192 -2.86 -12.18 -40.25
N SER A 193 -2.79 -10.87 -40.04
CA SER A 193 -1.85 -9.97 -40.71
C SER A 193 -0.59 -9.67 -39.89
N GLU A 194 -0.62 -10.03 -38.61
CA GLU A 194 0.45 -9.83 -37.63
C GLU A 194 0.43 -10.99 -36.61
N PRO A 195 1.49 -11.17 -35.79
CA PRO A 195 1.51 -12.19 -34.76
C PRO A 195 0.36 -11.99 -33.76
N THR A 196 -0.58 -12.93 -33.71
CA THR A 196 -1.82 -12.80 -32.92
C THR A 196 -2.05 -14.01 -32.02
N CYS A 197 -2.56 -13.77 -30.81
CA CYS A 197 -2.94 -14.79 -29.85
C CYS A 197 -4.19 -15.55 -30.32
N VAL A 198 -4.00 -16.72 -30.93
CA VAL A 198 -5.11 -17.53 -31.47
C VAL A 198 -5.74 -18.46 -30.45
N GLN A 199 -5.05 -18.76 -29.36
CA GLN A 199 -5.62 -19.50 -28.24
C GLN A 199 -4.95 -19.07 -26.95
N VAL A 200 -5.75 -18.86 -25.90
CA VAL A 200 -5.25 -18.54 -24.57
C VAL A 200 -5.41 -19.77 -23.71
N MET A 201 -4.30 -20.36 -23.29
CA MET A 201 -4.30 -21.55 -22.43
C MET A 201 -4.34 -21.17 -20.95
N ARG A 202 -3.79 -19.99 -20.62
CA ARG A 202 -3.80 -19.43 -19.28
C ARG A 202 -3.75 -17.91 -19.36
N ARG A 203 -4.67 -17.23 -18.67
CA ARG A 203 -4.72 -15.78 -18.67
C ARG A 203 -3.53 -15.16 -17.93
N GLY A 204 -3.14 -13.97 -18.39
CA GLY A 204 -2.09 -13.16 -17.78
C GLY A 204 -2.67 -12.18 -16.79
N TYR A 205 -1.86 -11.81 -15.79
CA TYR A 205 -2.25 -10.87 -14.74
C TYR A 205 -1.13 -9.86 -14.46
N GLN A 206 -1.52 -8.61 -14.25
CA GLN A 206 -0.63 -7.52 -13.85
C GLN A 206 -1.25 -6.72 -12.70
N LEU A 207 -0.40 -6.14 -11.86
CA LEU A 207 -0.74 -5.24 -10.76
C LEU A 207 -0.28 -3.84 -11.13
N GLY A 208 -1.20 -2.94 -11.49
CA GLY A 208 -0.83 -1.65 -12.05
C GLY A 208 0.07 -1.81 -13.28
N GLU A 209 1.33 -1.37 -13.17
CA GLU A 209 2.34 -1.50 -14.24
C GLU A 209 3.19 -2.78 -14.12
N ARG A 210 3.09 -3.50 -13.01
CA ARG A 210 3.93 -4.67 -12.73
C ARG A 210 3.29 -5.96 -13.24
N LEU A 211 3.98 -6.66 -14.13
CA LEU A 211 3.58 -8.01 -14.56
C LEU A 211 3.71 -9.00 -13.39
N LEU A 212 2.62 -9.67 -13.01
CA LEU A 212 2.63 -10.74 -12.01
C LEU A 212 2.86 -12.10 -12.67
N ARG A 213 2.23 -12.33 -13.81
CA ARG A 213 2.35 -13.57 -14.58
C ARG A 213 1.99 -13.31 -16.06
N PRO A 214 2.80 -13.77 -17.03
CA PRO A 214 2.45 -13.66 -18.44
C PRO A 214 1.25 -14.54 -18.79
N ALA A 215 0.54 -14.18 -19.86
CA ALA A 215 -0.48 -15.03 -20.44
C ALA A 215 0.17 -16.12 -21.30
N MET A 216 -0.21 -17.39 -21.09
CA MET A 216 0.28 -18.49 -21.93
C MET A 216 -0.63 -18.63 -23.14
N VAL A 217 -0.07 -18.41 -24.33
CA VAL A 217 -0.84 -18.29 -25.57
C VAL A 217 -0.23 -19.14 -26.69
N ALA A 218 -1.08 -19.61 -27.59
CA ALA A 218 -0.68 -20.04 -28.92
C ALA A 218 -0.73 -18.84 -29.86
N VAL A 219 0.31 -18.64 -30.65
CA VAL A 219 0.46 -17.50 -31.56
C VAL A 219 0.35 -18.00 -33.00
N ALA A 220 -0.38 -17.27 -33.83
CA ALA A 220 -0.36 -17.45 -35.28
C ALA A 220 0.42 -16.32 -35.94
N ASP A 221 1.38 -16.68 -36.79
CA ASP A 221 2.09 -15.76 -37.68
C ASP A 221 1.40 -15.73 -39.06
N PRO A 222 1.44 -14.60 -39.78
CA PRO A 222 0.97 -14.53 -41.17
C PRO A 222 1.76 -15.49 -42.07
N GLU A 223 1.07 -16.13 -43.03
CA GLU A 223 1.68 -16.97 -44.08
C GLU A 223 2.51 -16.19 -45.11
#